data_AF-A0A6A6HDT4-F1
#
_entry.id   AF-A0A6A6HDT4-F1
#
_cell.length_a   1.000
_cell.length_b   1.000
_cell.length_c   1.000
_cell.angle_alpha   90.00
_cell.angle_beta   90.00
_cell.angle_gamma   90.00
#
_symmetry.space_group_name_H-M   'P 1'
#
loop_
_entity.id
_entity.type
_entity.pdbx_description
1 polymer ?
#
loop_
_entity_poly.entity_id
_entity_poly.type
_entity_poly.pdbx_seq_one_letter_code
_entity_poly.pdbx_strand_id
1 'polypeptide(L)'
;MDDTVARCTKGAGRWACSLNDPDAEPDVVMVSCGDSITNKSLAVMALLCEKIPDIRIQLMNEKDLFEAVSAYELSTWHPGQRQNYITGYKEKRNIDTPRGLALRNEADQCSMTMVAINRQRKGLGDRMASLKEQLRDQQIASKNETYETEIDLQEIIDWKWSFWGRRQ
;
A
#
# COMPACT_ATOMS: atom_id res chain seq x y z
N MET A 1 -17.12 17.24 -5.91
CA MET A 1 -17.42 16.32 -7.03
C MET A 1 -16.58 16.64 -8.26
N ASP A 2 -16.19 17.92 -8.45
CA ASP A 2 -15.38 18.35 -9.60
C ASP A 2 -13.85 18.10 -9.48
N ASP A 3 -13.28 18.10 -8.27
CA ASP A 3 -11.84 17.83 -8.07
C ASP A 3 -11.42 16.38 -8.40
N THR A 4 -12.40 15.46 -8.40
CA THR A 4 -12.17 14.03 -8.68
C THR A 4 -11.97 13.78 -10.17
N VAL A 5 -12.60 14.58 -11.02
CA VAL A 5 -12.56 14.44 -12.49
C VAL A 5 -11.24 14.96 -13.04
N ALA A 6 -10.80 16.15 -12.62
CA ALA A 6 -9.55 16.77 -13.08
C ALA A 6 -8.29 15.96 -12.72
N ARG A 7 -8.32 15.22 -11.61
CA ARG A 7 -7.22 14.37 -11.14
C ARG A 7 -7.17 13.02 -11.86
N CYS A 8 -8.31 12.56 -12.39
CA CYS A 8 -8.39 11.38 -13.25
C CYS A 8 -7.89 11.63 -14.67
N THR A 9 -7.91 12.89 -15.15
CA THR A 9 -7.52 13.24 -16.54
C THR A 9 -6.01 13.34 -16.75
N LYS A 10 -5.19 13.25 -15.69
CA LYS A 10 -3.72 13.31 -15.76
C LYS A 10 -3.01 11.97 -15.47
N GLY A 11 -3.74 10.85 -15.44
CA GLY A 11 -3.18 9.49 -15.28
C GLY A 11 -2.69 9.19 -13.86
N ALA A 12 -1.76 10.00 -13.34
CA ALA A 12 -1.09 9.80 -12.06
C ALA A 12 -1.59 10.78 -10.98
N GLY A 13 -2.45 10.30 -10.08
CA GLY A 13 -2.81 11.06 -8.87
C GLY A 13 -1.75 10.90 -7.79
N ARG A 14 -0.98 11.94 -7.44
CA ARG A 14 -0.04 11.95 -6.30
C ARG A 14 -0.77 12.18 -4.98
N TRP A 15 -0.71 11.25 -4.03
CA TRP A 15 -1.27 11.40 -2.67
C TRP A 15 -0.10 11.47 -1.68
N ALA A 16 -0.05 12.56 -0.94
CA ALA A 16 0.93 12.77 0.12
C ALA A 16 0.17 12.86 1.45
N CYS A 17 0.38 11.88 2.32
CA CYS A 17 0.24 12.10 3.75
C CYS A 17 1.59 11.79 4.40
N SER A 18 1.97 12.66 5.34
CA SER A 18 3.32 12.86 5.88
C SER A 18 4.14 13.94 5.16
N LEU A 19 3.90 15.18 5.61
CA LEU A 19 4.78 16.36 5.68
C LEU A 19 5.72 16.72 4.52
N ASN A 20 5.40 17.89 3.95
CA ASN A 20 6.26 18.95 3.41
C ASN A 20 7.15 18.67 2.18
N ASP A 21 6.97 19.58 1.22
CA ASP A 21 7.56 19.72 -0.11
C ASP A 21 7.23 18.63 -1.16
N PRO A 22 6.53 18.99 -2.26
CA PRO A 22 6.34 18.09 -3.41
C PRO A 22 7.65 17.72 -4.12
N ASP A 23 8.75 18.40 -3.76
CA ASP A 23 10.10 18.24 -4.29
C ASP A 23 11.03 17.46 -3.34
N ALA A 24 10.57 17.10 -2.14
CA ALA A 24 11.35 16.28 -1.21
C ALA A 24 11.40 14.81 -1.69
N GLU A 25 12.59 14.21 -1.65
CA GLU A 25 12.78 12.82 -2.08
C GLU A 25 12.00 11.84 -1.15
N PRO A 26 11.06 11.04 -1.69
CA PRO A 26 10.27 10.10 -0.90
C PRO A 26 11.13 8.92 -0.44
N ASP A 27 10.83 8.39 0.75
CA ASP A 27 11.50 7.19 1.27
C ASP A 27 10.92 5.91 0.64
N VAL A 28 9.63 5.94 0.28
CA VAL A 28 8.92 4.87 -0.40
C VAL A 28 7.96 5.48 -1.44
N VAL A 29 8.02 5.00 -2.68
CA VAL A 29 7.01 5.28 -3.70
C VAL A 29 6.16 4.03 -3.89
N MET A 30 4.85 4.19 -3.79
CA MET A 30 3.86 3.15 -4.04
C MET A 30 3.13 3.50 -5.32
N VAL A 31 3.02 2.55 -6.24
CA VAL A 31 2.21 2.68 -7.44
C VAL A 31 1.13 1.61 -7.38
N SER A 32 -0.12 2.00 -7.54
CA SER A 32 -1.26 1.08 -7.59
C SER A 32 -2.03 1.26 -8.89
N CYS A 33 -2.46 0.13 -9.44
CA CYS A 33 -3.36 0.07 -10.59
C CYS A 33 -4.54 -0.83 -10.22
N GLY A 34 -5.75 -0.31 -10.35
CA GLY A 34 -7.00 -1.00 -10.05
C GLY A 34 -7.51 -0.86 -8.60
N ASP A 35 -8.83 -0.84 -8.44
CA ASP A 35 -9.51 -0.40 -7.21
C ASP A 35 -9.13 -1.21 -5.97
N SER A 36 -9.06 -2.53 -6.08
CA SER A 36 -8.74 -3.41 -4.94
C SER A 36 -7.33 -3.14 -4.41
N ILE A 37 -6.36 -2.94 -5.30
CA ILE A 37 -4.96 -2.67 -4.92
C ILE A 37 -4.84 -1.23 -4.42
N THR A 38 -5.48 -0.26 -5.07
CA THR A 38 -5.46 1.14 -4.63
C THR A 38 -6.01 1.29 -3.22
N ASN A 39 -7.11 0.62 -2.89
CA ASN A 39 -7.68 0.64 -1.54
C ASN A 39 -6.70 0.06 -0.50
N LYS A 40 -6.01 -1.03 -0.83
CA LYS A 40 -4.99 -1.64 0.02
C LYS A 40 -3.75 -0.75 0.17
N SER A 41 -3.31 -0.12 -0.91
CA SER A 41 -2.19 0.83 -0.89
C SER A 41 -2.49 2.04 -0.01
N LEU A 42 -3.72 2.55 -0.05
CA LEU A 42 -4.17 3.56 0.90
C LEU A 42 -4.06 3.03 2.33
N ALA A 43 -4.59 1.84 2.64
CA ALA A 43 -4.50 1.29 3.98
C ALA A 43 -3.06 1.14 4.51
N VAL A 44 -2.17 0.64 3.66
CA VAL A 44 -0.73 0.55 3.95
C VAL A 44 -0.16 1.93 4.27
N MET A 45 -0.51 2.94 3.47
CA MET A 45 -0.10 4.31 3.69
C MET A 45 -0.60 4.87 5.04
N ALA A 46 -1.88 4.67 5.42
CA ALA A 46 -2.36 5.06 6.76
C ALA A 46 -1.56 4.39 7.86
N LEU A 47 -1.39 3.06 7.75
CA LEU A 47 -0.73 2.28 8.78
C LEU A 47 0.71 2.73 8.98
N LEU A 48 1.43 2.99 7.89
CA LEU A 48 2.80 3.49 7.94
C LEU A 48 2.87 4.91 8.51
N CYS A 49 1.98 5.81 8.10
CA CYS A 49 1.93 7.16 8.66
C CYS A 49 1.58 7.17 10.17
N GLU A 50 0.76 6.24 10.63
CA GLU A 50 0.43 6.10 12.05
C GLU A 50 1.61 5.55 12.86
N LYS A 51 2.23 4.46 12.39
CA LYS A 51 3.27 3.74 13.15
C LYS A 51 4.66 4.35 13.00
N ILE A 52 4.93 5.06 11.90
CA ILE A 52 6.22 5.67 11.58
C ILE A 52 5.95 7.10 11.06
N PRO A 53 5.72 8.09 11.94
CA PRO A 53 5.35 9.44 11.50
C PRO A 53 6.42 10.14 10.64
N ASP A 54 7.70 9.73 10.77
CA ASP A 54 8.83 10.32 10.04
C ASP A 54 9.03 9.75 8.62
N ILE A 55 8.22 8.77 8.21
CA ILE A 55 8.31 8.18 6.87
C ILE A 55 7.69 9.11 5.82
N ARG A 56 8.39 9.32 4.71
CA ARG A 56 7.86 10.05 3.55
C ARG A 56 7.40 9.06 2.49
N ILE A 57 6.10 9.00 2.26
CA ILE A 57 5.49 8.07 1.30
C ILE A 57 4.83 8.87 0.20
N GLN A 58 5.02 8.39 -1.03
CA GLN A 58 4.33 8.91 -2.20
C GLN A 58 3.49 7.80 -2.83
N LEU A 59 2.17 7.97 -2.82
CA LEU A 59 1.27 7.05 -3.54
C LEU A 59 0.87 7.68 -4.88
N MET A 60 1.11 6.94 -5.96
CA MET A 60 0.62 7.24 -7.29
C MET A 60 -0.45 6.23 -7.65
N ASN A 61 -1.64 6.71 -7.97
CA ASN A 61 -2.68 5.87 -8.54
C ASN A 61 -2.68 6.05 -10.05
N GLU A 62 -2.53 4.94 -10.77
CA GLU A 62 -2.60 4.91 -12.22
C GLU A 62 -3.88 4.22 -12.67
N LYS A 63 -4.53 4.79 -13.70
CA LYS A 63 -5.71 4.16 -14.32
C LYS A 63 -5.33 3.21 -15.44
N ASP A 64 -4.19 3.41 -16.09
CA ASP A 64 -3.72 2.59 -17.18
C ASP A 64 -2.37 1.92 -16.85
N LEU A 65 -2.39 0.59 -16.74
CA LEU A 65 -1.21 -0.21 -16.42
C LEU A 65 -0.08 -0.01 -17.44
N PHE A 66 -0.41 0.18 -18.72
CA PHE A 66 0.58 0.34 -19.78
C PHE A 66 1.25 1.72 -19.72
N GLU A 67 0.50 2.74 -19.34
CA GLU A 67 1.04 4.08 -19.08
C GLU A 67 1.96 4.07 -17.85
N ALA A 68 1.61 3.34 -16.79
CA ALA A 68 2.48 3.13 -15.63
C ALA A 68 3.82 2.50 -16.03
N VAL A 69 3.81 1.39 -16.80
CA VAL A 69 5.05 0.69 -17.18
C VAL A 69 5.95 1.61 -18.02
N SER A 70 5.38 2.33 -18.99
CA SER A 70 6.14 3.26 -19.84
C SER A 70 6.68 4.45 -19.05
N ALA A 71 5.87 5.08 -18.20
CA ALA A 71 6.30 6.18 -17.34
C ALA A 71 7.40 5.74 -16.35
N TYR A 72 7.36 4.49 -15.89
CA TYR A 72 8.33 3.93 -14.95
C TYR A 72 9.66 3.55 -15.63
N GLU A 73 9.62 2.94 -16.82
CA GLU A 73 10.80 2.72 -17.66
C GLU A 73 11.46 4.05 -18.07
N LEU A 74 10.66 5.08 -18.35
CA LEU A 74 11.11 6.41 -18.75
C LEU A 74 11.42 7.35 -17.57
N SER A 75 11.21 6.93 -16.33
CA SER A 75 11.52 7.73 -15.13
C SER A 75 13.05 7.87 -14.94
N THR A 76 13.62 8.76 -15.75
CA THR A 76 15.00 9.28 -15.66
C THR A 76 15.22 10.17 -14.44
N TRP A 77 14.14 10.47 -13.69
CA TRP A 77 14.14 11.37 -12.53
C TRP A 77 14.75 10.79 -11.24
N HIS A 78 14.98 9.46 -11.15
CA HIS A 78 15.62 8.86 -9.96
C HIS A 78 16.70 7.84 -10.36
N PRO A 79 17.96 8.00 -9.90
CA PRO A 79 19.00 6.99 -10.06
C PRO A 79 18.73 5.82 -9.09
N GLY A 80 17.75 4.98 -9.42
CA GLY A 80 17.22 3.97 -8.49
C GLY A 80 16.53 2.76 -9.12
N GLN A 81 16.59 2.61 -10.45
CA GLN A 81 15.91 1.56 -11.26
C GLN A 81 16.08 0.11 -10.73
N ARG A 82 17.05 -0.16 -9.84
CA ARG A 82 17.30 -1.47 -9.22
C ARG A 82 16.49 -1.78 -7.95
N GLN A 83 15.61 -0.89 -7.49
CA GLN A 83 14.89 -1.05 -6.20
C GLN A 83 13.38 -1.32 -6.35
N ASN A 84 12.92 -1.64 -7.56
CA ASN A 84 11.49 -1.87 -7.80
C ASN A 84 11.03 -3.18 -7.18
N TYR A 85 9.86 -3.14 -6.57
CA TYR A 85 9.15 -4.34 -6.15
C TYR A 85 7.75 -4.30 -6.71
N ILE A 86 7.47 -5.27 -7.56
CA ILE A 86 6.17 -5.46 -8.17
C ILE A 86 5.50 -6.59 -7.39
N THR A 87 4.32 -6.30 -6.85
CA THR A 87 3.42 -7.30 -6.28
C THR A 87 2.10 -7.26 -7.01
N GLY A 88 1.46 -8.41 -7.06
CA GLY A 88 0.23 -8.62 -7.80
C GLY A 88 -0.25 -10.04 -7.63
N TYR A 89 -1.11 -10.45 -8.54
CA TYR A 89 -1.64 -11.80 -8.53
C TYR A 89 -0.56 -12.83 -8.87
N LYS A 90 -0.37 -13.83 -8.00
CA LYS A 90 0.66 -14.89 -8.15
C LYS A 90 0.05 -16.24 -8.55
N GLU A 91 -1.14 -16.24 -9.13
CA GLU A 91 -1.86 -17.44 -9.57
C GLU A 91 -2.19 -18.46 -8.47
N LYS A 92 -2.14 -18.04 -7.21
CA LYS A 92 -2.58 -18.88 -6.09
C LYS A 92 -4.10 -18.83 -6.02
N ARG A 93 -4.74 -19.83 -6.63
CA ARG A 93 -6.19 -20.02 -6.70
C ARG A 93 -6.64 -21.01 -5.63
N ASN A 94 -7.75 -20.69 -4.97
CA ASN A 94 -8.52 -21.58 -4.13
C ASN A 94 -9.96 -21.04 -4.02
N ILE A 95 -10.91 -21.87 -3.57
CA ILE A 95 -12.17 -21.35 -3.01
C ILE A 95 -11.84 -20.91 -1.59
N ASP A 96 -11.84 -19.60 -1.36
CA ASP A 96 -11.39 -18.98 -0.11
C ASP A 96 -12.01 -17.60 0.01
N THR A 97 -11.91 -16.99 1.19
CA THR A 97 -12.40 -15.62 1.41
C THR A 97 -11.55 -14.59 0.66
N PRO A 98 -12.08 -13.38 0.40
CA PRO A 98 -11.32 -12.31 -0.25
C PRO A 98 -9.98 -12.00 0.43
N ARG A 99 -9.91 -11.97 1.77
CA ARG A 99 -8.64 -11.82 2.50
C ARG A 99 -7.80 -13.07 2.46
N GLY A 100 -8.37 -14.27 2.56
CA GLY A 100 -7.66 -15.53 2.39
C GLY A 100 -6.90 -15.59 1.06
N LEU A 101 -7.56 -15.22 -0.03
CA LEU A 101 -6.95 -15.08 -1.36
C LEU A 101 -5.86 -14.01 -1.40
N ALA A 102 -6.07 -12.85 -0.78
CA ALA A 102 -5.08 -11.78 -0.72
C ALA A 102 -3.81 -12.21 0.05
N LEU A 103 -3.97 -12.87 1.20
CA LEU A 103 -2.88 -13.39 2.02
C LEU A 103 -2.07 -14.46 1.28
N ARG A 104 -2.75 -15.37 0.56
CA ARG A 104 -2.07 -16.38 -0.26
C ARG A 104 -1.20 -15.73 -1.33
N ASN A 105 -1.74 -14.71 -2.01
CA ASN A 105 -1.04 -13.99 -3.07
C ASN A 105 -0.03 -12.95 -2.54
N GLU A 106 0.13 -12.80 -1.22
CA GLU A 106 0.97 -11.75 -0.59
C GLU A 106 0.60 -10.34 -1.09
N ALA A 107 -0.68 -10.17 -1.45
CA ALA A 107 -1.29 -8.95 -1.94
C ALA A 107 -2.23 -8.36 -0.87
N ASP A 108 -2.00 -8.69 0.40
CA ASP A 108 -2.67 -8.10 1.55
C ASP A 108 -1.89 -6.90 2.09
N GLN A 109 -2.57 -6.08 2.89
CA GLN A 109 -2.00 -4.86 3.46
C GLN A 109 -0.80 -5.15 4.37
N CYS A 110 -0.80 -6.25 5.13
CA CYS A 110 0.31 -6.61 6.02
C CYS A 110 1.56 -6.97 5.21
N SER A 111 1.42 -7.81 4.17
CA SER A 111 2.51 -8.15 3.26
C SER A 111 3.08 -6.92 2.55
N MET A 112 2.22 -6.07 2.01
CA MET A 112 2.64 -4.83 1.34
C MET A 112 3.36 -3.86 2.30
N THR A 113 2.88 -3.75 3.55
CA THR A 113 3.51 -2.93 4.58
C THR A 113 4.90 -3.46 4.95
N MET A 114 5.02 -4.77 5.19
CA MET A 114 6.32 -5.39 5.49
C MET A 114 7.33 -5.19 4.37
N VAL A 115 6.88 -5.29 3.11
CA VAL A 115 7.66 -5.01 1.91
C VAL A 115 8.17 -3.57 1.89
N ALA A 116 7.30 -2.60 2.16
CA ALA A 116 7.68 -1.18 2.19
C ALA A 116 8.72 -0.92 3.28
N ILE A 117 8.50 -1.48 4.47
CA ILE A 117 9.43 -1.38 5.62
C ILE A 117 10.79 -1.98 5.29
N ASN A 118 10.83 -3.20 4.73
CA ASN A 118 12.08 -3.90 4.44
C ASN A 118 12.94 -3.22 3.38
N ARG A 119 12.34 -2.42 2.50
CA ARG A 119 13.04 -1.74 1.40
C ARG A 119 13.37 -0.29 1.68
N GLN A 120 12.93 0.25 2.81
CA GLN A 120 13.27 1.61 3.19
C GLN A 120 14.78 1.72 3.49
N ARG A 121 15.42 2.76 2.96
CA ARG A 121 16.87 3.01 3.14
C ARG A 121 17.22 3.59 4.51
N LYS A 122 16.26 4.25 5.15
CA LYS A 122 16.42 4.80 6.51
C LYS A 122 16.31 3.66 7.52
N GLY A 123 17.41 3.36 8.20
CA GLY A 123 17.46 2.32 9.23
C GLY A 123 16.63 2.69 10.46
N LEU A 124 15.33 2.38 10.43
CA LEU A 124 14.37 2.68 11.51
C LEU A 124 14.34 1.62 12.64
N GLY A 125 15.36 0.76 12.71
CA GLY A 125 15.69 -0.07 13.88
C GLY A 125 14.55 -0.91 14.47
N ASP A 126 14.49 -0.96 15.81
CA ASP A 126 13.62 -1.84 16.61
C ASP A 126 12.11 -1.63 16.37
N ARG A 127 11.68 -0.40 16.06
CA ARG A 127 10.27 -0.10 15.76
C ARG A 127 9.76 -0.89 14.55
N MET A 128 10.62 -1.04 13.54
CA MET A 128 10.29 -1.85 12.37
C MET A 128 10.22 -3.34 12.69
N ALA A 129 11.06 -3.82 13.61
CA ALA A 129 11.04 -5.23 14.03
C ALA A 129 9.72 -5.56 14.74
N SER A 130 9.33 -4.74 15.72
CA SER A 130 8.06 -4.90 16.45
C SER A 130 6.86 -4.78 15.52
N LEU A 131 6.86 -3.81 14.59
CA LEU A 131 5.78 -3.66 13.62
C LEU A 131 5.67 -4.88 12.69
N LYS A 132 6.79 -5.45 12.23
CA LYS A 132 6.77 -6.68 11.42
C LYS A 132 6.20 -7.87 12.20
N GLU A 133 6.50 -7.97 13.49
CA GLU A 133 5.94 -9.00 14.35
C GLU A 133 4.42 -8.85 14.47
N GLN A 134 3.93 -7.65 14.82
CA GLN A 134 2.49 -7.35 14.87
C GLN A 134 1.77 -7.67 13.56
N LEU A 135 2.38 -7.33 12.42
CA LEU A 135 1.83 -7.62 11.10
C LEU A 135 1.74 -9.13 10.82
N ARG A 136 2.74 -9.92 11.26
CA ARG A 136 2.69 -11.39 11.14
C ARG A 136 1.64 -11.99 12.04
N ASP A 137 1.53 -11.51 13.28
CA ASP A 137 0.50 -11.95 14.20
C ASP A 137 -0.90 -11.67 13.65
N GLN A 138 -1.09 -10.50 13.03
CA GLN A 138 -2.34 -10.16 12.37
C GLN A 138 -2.64 -11.09 11.17
N GLN A 139 -1.62 -11.49 10.40
CA GLN A 139 -1.80 -12.47 9.32
C GLN A 139 -2.17 -13.86 9.85
N ILE A 140 -1.57 -14.28 10.97
CA ILE A 140 -1.88 -15.56 11.63
C ILE A 140 -3.31 -15.53 12.17
N ALA A 141 -3.69 -14.48 12.89
CA ALA A 141 -5.04 -14.29 13.41
C ALA A 141 -6.08 -14.28 12.28
N SER A 142 -5.82 -13.55 11.18
CA SER A 142 -6.71 -13.53 10.02
C SER A 142 -6.90 -14.93 9.42
N LYS A 143 -5.82 -15.70 9.31
CA LYS A 143 -5.88 -17.06 8.77
C LYS A 143 -6.70 -17.97 9.68
N ASN A 144 -6.42 -17.96 10.98
CA ASN A 144 -7.11 -18.79 11.96
C ASN A 144 -8.62 -18.50 11.97
N GLU A 145 -9.00 -17.21 11.96
CA GLU A 145 -10.41 -16.81 11.90
C GLU A 145 -11.10 -17.34 10.63
N THR A 146 -10.46 -17.20 9.47
CA THR A 146 -11.00 -17.73 8.21
C THR A 146 -11.12 -19.25 8.22
N TYR A 147 -10.19 -19.96 8.88
CA TYR A 147 -10.29 -21.41 9.03
C TYR A 147 -11.45 -21.84 9.95
N GLU A 148 -11.78 -21.05 10.96
CA GLU A 148 -12.81 -21.38 11.94
C GLU A 148 -14.22 -20.96 11.50
N THR A 149 -14.34 -19.77 10.91
CA THR A 149 -15.64 -19.15 10.63
C THR A 149 -15.99 -19.08 9.15
N GLU A 150 -15.02 -19.37 8.26
CA GLU A 150 -15.13 -19.20 6.81
C GLU A 150 -15.46 -17.76 6.37
N ILE A 151 -15.29 -16.78 7.27
CA ILE A 151 -15.59 -15.37 7.05
C ILE A 151 -14.34 -14.53 7.37
N ASP A 152 -14.21 -13.38 6.70
CA ASP A 152 -13.14 -12.43 7.00
C ASP A 152 -13.45 -11.62 8.26
N LEU A 153 -12.41 -11.31 9.03
CA LEU A 153 -12.48 -10.40 10.19
C LEU A 153 -13.18 -9.09 9.81
N GLN A 154 -14.24 -8.74 10.55
CA GLN A 154 -15.08 -7.57 10.28
C GLN A 154 -14.30 -6.26 10.24
N GLU A 155 -13.30 -6.08 11.10
CA GLU A 155 -12.43 -4.90 11.11
C GLU A 155 -11.76 -4.61 9.77
N ILE A 156 -11.52 -5.65 8.97
CA ILE A 156 -10.88 -5.54 7.67
C ILE A 156 -11.92 -5.29 6.57
N ILE A 157 -13.11 -5.88 6.69
CA ILE A 157 -14.22 -5.63 5.77
C ILE A 157 -14.68 -4.17 5.89
N ASP A 158 -14.83 -3.70 7.12
CA ASP A 158 -15.35 -2.37 7.44
C ASP A 158 -14.29 -1.26 7.37
N TRP A 159 -13.03 -1.62 7.10
CA TRP A 159 -11.96 -0.65 7.02
C TRP A 159 -12.25 0.39 5.92
N LYS A 160 -12.30 1.65 6.33
CA LYS A 160 -12.52 2.80 5.45
C LYS A 160 -11.44 3.85 5.70
N TRP A 161 -10.94 4.41 4.60
CA TRP A 161 -10.01 5.53 4.65
C TRP A 161 -10.66 6.76 5.29
N SER A 162 -10.06 7.31 6.35
CA SER A 162 -10.63 8.37 7.19
C SER A 162 -10.26 9.81 6.79
N PHE A 163 -9.74 10.04 5.58
CA PHE A 163 -9.16 11.33 5.18
C PHE A 163 -10.14 12.50 4.98
N TRP A 164 -11.46 12.27 5.01
CA TRP A 164 -12.43 13.36 4.87
C TRP A 164 -12.65 14.21 6.15
N GLY A 165 -11.79 14.10 7.19
CA GLY A 165 -12.08 14.66 8.52
C GLY A 165 -10.98 15.42 9.26
N ARG A 166 -9.77 15.66 8.71
CA ARG A 166 -8.78 16.55 9.35
C ARG A 166 -8.45 17.76 8.47
N ARG A 167 -9.41 18.68 8.42
CA ARG A 167 -9.18 20.11 8.21
C ARG A 167 -9.79 20.84 9.41
N GLN A 168 -8.95 21.22 10.36
CA GLN A 168 -9.09 22.45 11.14
C GLN A 168 -7.74 23.14 11.08
#